data_AF-A0A382X6E3-F1
#
_entry.id   AF-A0A382X6E3-F1
#
_cell.length_a   1.000
_cell.length_b   1.000
_cell.length_c   1.000
_cell.angle_alpha   90.00
_cell.angle_beta   90.00
_cell.angle_gamma   90.00
#
_symmetry.space_group_name_H-M   'P 1'
#
loop_
_entity.id
_entity.type
_entity.pdbx_description
1 polymer ?
#
loop_
_entity_poly.entity_id
_entity_poly.type
_entity_poly.pdbx_seq_one_letter_code
_entity_poly.pdbx_strand_id
1 'polypeptide(L)'
;DTNLIKKFFDFIKKKKFKRFKLPKFDKSIDDRIKIKYWPIIKKKPEIVIFEGWCVGAKPQSNSLIKKPINILEKYEDQNLIWRKHVNDRLKKEYKKLFAAIDYFIFMKTPNFEAVFKWRLLQEKKLIKKSQFKKKIMSYNEIKRFIMFYERITLQMVKDLSRSASIVMLLKKNHKIKKILFRK
;
A
#
# COMPACT_ATOMS: atom_id res chain seq x y z
N ASP A 1 0.50 -2.93 -11.37
CA ASP A 1 -0.23 -2.69 -12.63
C ASP A 1 -1.69 -2.39 -12.32
N THR A 2 -2.09 -1.13 -12.50
CA THR A 2 -3.44 -0.62 -12.23
C THR A 2 -4.48 -1.19 -13.19
N ASN A 3 -4.07 -1.64 -14.39
CA ASN A 3 -4.98 -2.21 -15.39
C ASN A 3 -5.54 -3.56 -14.95
N LEU A 4 -4.73 -4.39 -14.28
CA LEU A 4 -5.19 -5.69 -13.76
C LEU A 4 -6.28 -5.51 -12.70
N ILE A 5 -6.12 -4.53 -11.81
CA ILE A 5 -7.09 -4.27 -10.74
C ILE A 5 -8.36 -3.63 -11.33
N LYS A 6 -8.22 -2.73 -12.32
CA LYS A 6 -9.36 -2.20 -13.07
C LYS A 6 -10.16 -3.32 -13.75
N LYS A 7 -9.49 -4.22 -14.47
CA LYS A 7 -10.13 -5.40 -15.09
C LYS A 7 -10.86 -6.26 -14.06
N PHE A 8 -10.25 -6.48 -12.90
CA PHE A 8 -10.91 -7.19 -11.79
C PHE A 8 -12.23 -6.49 -11.39
N PHE A 9 -12.20 -5.18 -11.13
CA PHE A 9 -13.41 -4.43 -10.78
C PHE A 9 -14.47 -4.46 -11.89
N ASP A 10 -14.04 -4.34 -13.15
CA ASP A 10 -14.95 -4.45 -14.29
C ASP A 10 -15.61 -5.84 -14.33
N PHE A 11 -14.88 -6.93 -14.06
CA PHE A 11 -15.42 -8.29 -14.06
C PHE A 11 -16.44 -8.53 -12.95
N ILE A 12 -16.14 -8.12 -11.71
CA ILE A 12 -17.05 -8.35 -10.58
C ILE A 12 -18.33 -7.51 -10.70
N LYS A 13 -18.27 -6.34 -11.34
CA LYS A 13 -19.42 -5.44 -11.52
C LYS A 13 -20.33 -5.84 -12.69
N LYS A 14 -19.94 -6.80 -13.55
CA LYS A 14 -20.83 -7.28 -14.63
C LYS A 14 -22.11 -7.92 -14.08
N LYS A 15 -23.24 -7.64 -14.76
CA LYS A 15 -24.55 -8.25 -14.46
C LYS A 15 -24.50 -9.78 -14.56
N LYS A 16 -23.95 -10.31 -15.67
CA LYS A 16 -23.69 -11.75 -15.84
C LYS A 16 -22.25 -12.07 -15.45
N PHE A 17 -22.08 -12.69 -14.28
CA PHE A 17 -20.77 -13.09 -13.79
C PHE A 17 -20.14 -14.16 -14.70
N LYS A 18 -18.84 -14.03 -14.97
CA LYS A 18 -18.05 -15.04 -15.67
C LYS A 18 -16.83 -15.37 -14.82
N ARG A 19 -16.45 -16.65 -14.79
CA ARG A 19 -15.19 -17.07 -14.17
C ARG A 19 -14.02 -16.33 -14.79
N PHE A 20 -13.08 -15.87 -13.97
CA PHE A 20 -11.88 -15.19 -14.44
C PHE A 20 -10.67 -15.55 -13.57
N LYS A 21 -9.48 -15.38 -14.13
CA LYS A 21 -8.20 -15.63 -13.43
C LYS A 21 -7.77 -14.38 -12.67
N LEU A 22 -7.31 -14.55 -11.44
CA LEU A 22 -6.78 -13.48 -10.61
C LEU A 22 -5.24 -13.53 -10.58
N PRO A 23 -4.54 -12.41 -10.82
CA PRO A 23 -3.09 -12.37 -10.69
C PRO A 23 -2.62 -12.82 -9.30
N LYS A 24 -1.55 -13.60 -9.26
CA LYS A 24 -0.89 -14.00 -8.01
C LYS A 24 0.59 -13.62 -8.06
N PHE A 25 1.02 -12.85 -7.06
CA PHE A 25 2.42 -12.46 -6.88
C PHE A 25 3.14 -13.50 -6.03
N ASP A 26 4.35 -13.87 -6.44
CA ASP A 26 5.23 -14.75 -5.68
C ASP A 26 6.46 -13.97 -5.22
N LYS A 27 6.54 -13.77 -3.90
CA LYS A 27 7.60 -13.00 -3.25
C LYS A 27 8.98 -13.66 -3.38
N SER A 28 9.05 -14.97 -3.64
CA SER A 28 10.33 -15.67 -3.75
C SER A 28 11.08 -15.34 -5.04
N ILE A 29 10.34 -15.07 -6.11
CA ILE A 29 10.87 -14.67 -7.43
C ILE A 29 10.71 -13.16 -7.70
N ASP A 30 10.06 -12.45 -6.78
CA ASP A 30 9.75 -11.01 -6.87
C ASP A 30 8.95 -10.63 -8.14
N ASP A 31 8.09 -11.54 -8.60
CA ASP A 31 7.25 -11.34 -9.78
C ASP A 31 5.93 -12.12 -9.67
N ARG A 32 5.03 -11.88 -10.62
CA ARG A 32 3.79 -12.63 -10.80
C ARG A 32 4.11 -14.02 -11.31
N ILE A 33 3.42 -15.03 -10.78
CA ILE A 33 3.50 -16.38 -11.33
C ILE A 33 2.88 -16.43 -12.73
N LYS A 34 3.25 -17.45 -13.52
CA LYS A 34 2.69 -17.66 -14.87
C LYS A 34 1.16 -17.73 -14.83
N ILE A 35 0.48 -17.15 -15.83
CA ILE A 35 -0.99 -17.03 -15.92
C ILE A 35 -1.72 -18.39 -15.79
N LYS A 36 -1.09 -19.50 -16.21
CA LYS A 36 -1.66 -20.85 -16.05
C LYS A 36 -1.86 -21.26 -14.59
N TYR A 37 -1.09 -20.70 -13.66
CA TYR A 37 -1.17 -20.96 -12.22
C TYR A 37 -1.98 -19.91 -11.46
N TRP A 38 -2.57 -18.93 -12.16
CA TRP A 38 -3.43 -17.94 -11.52
C TRP A 38 -4.71 -18.61 -11.00
N PRO A 39 -5.11 -18.36 -9.73
CA PRO A 39 -6.35 -18.88 -9.21
C PRO A 39 -7.55 -18.38 -10.02
N ILE A 40 -8.57 -19.23 -10.14
CA ILE A 40 -9.81 -18.92 -10.86
C ILE A 40 -10.90 -18.59 -9.85
N ILE A 41 -11.50 -17.40 -9.98
CA ILE A 41 -12.70 -17.03 -9.23
C ILE A 41 -13.90 -17.68 -9.94
N LYS A 42 -14.49 -18.70 -9.32
CA LYS A 42 -15.55 -19.52 -9.93
C LYS A 42 -16.96 -18.92 -9.78
N LYS A 43 -17.20 -18.17 -8.70
CA LYS A 43 -18.49 -17.56 -8.36
C LYS A 43 -18.29 -16.07 -8.03
N LYS A 44 -19.33 -15.27 -8.22
CA LYS A 44 -19.30 -13.84 -7.87
C LYS A 44 -19.11 -13.70 -6.35
N PRO A 45 -18.08 -12.98 -5.87
CA PRO A 45 -17.95 -12.70 -4.46
C PRO A 45 -19.02 -11.70 -4.02
N GLU A 46 -19.57 -11.91 -2.83
CA GLU A 46 -20.46 -10.94 -2.17
C GLU A 46 -19.66 -9.78 -1.56
N ILE A 47 -18.49 -10.10 -0.99
CA ILE A 47 -17.56 -9.13 -0.39
C ILE A 47 -16.19 -9.31 -1.03
N VAL A 48 -15.56 -8.19 -1.38
CA VAL A 48 -14.17 -8.15 -1.83
C VAL A 48 -13.35 -7.35 -0.83
N ILE A 49 -12.33 -7.98 -0.26
CA ILE A 49 -11.33 -7.28 0.53
C ILE A 49 -10.20 -6.86 -0.42
N PHE A 50 -10.10 -5.56 -0.66
CA PHE A 50 -8.99 -4.97 -1.40
C PHE A 50 -8.03 -4.29 -0.42
N GLU A 51 -6.86 -4.90 -0.23
CA GLU A 51 -5.86 -4.45 0.74
C GLU A 51 -4.58 -3.96 0.06
N GLY A 52 -3.89 -3.03 0.72
CA GLY A 52 -2.57 -2.57 0.32
C GLY A 52 -2.14 -1.34 1.11
N TRP A 53 -0.82 -1.18 1.30
CA TRP A 53 -0.26 -0.13 2.15
C TRP A 53 -0.61 1.30 1.71
N CYS A 54 -0.82 1.51 0.40
CA CYS A 54 -1.14 2.82 -0.19
C CYS A 54 -2.59 2.93 -0.68
N VAL A 55 -3.47 1.98 -0.33
CA VAL A 55 -4.87 2.00 -0.76
C VAL A 55 -5.59 3.20 -0.14
N GLY A 56 -6.18 4.04 -0.99
CA GLY A 56 -6.82 5.30 -0.56
C GLY A 56 -5.88 6.51 -0.48
N ALA A 57 -4.59 6.36 -0.83
CA ALA A 57 -3.66 7.49 -0.90
C ALA A 57 -4.17 8.57 -1.88
N LYS A 58 -4.02 9.84 -1.47
CA LYS A 58 -4.43 11.01 -2.26
C LYS A 58 -3.18 11.79 -2.73
N PRO A 59 -3.27 12.49 -3.87
CA PRO A 59 -2.18 13.33 -4.33
C PRO A 59 -1.96 14.53 -3.40
N GLN A 60 -0.71 14.97 -3.32
CA GLN A 60 -0.28 16.18 -2.62
C GLN A 60 -0.32 17.40 -3.54
N SER A 61 -0.43 18.59 -2.93
CA SER A 61 -0.27 19.86 -3.63
C SER A 61 1.14 20.00 -4.21
N ASN A 62 1.28 20.86 -5.22
CA ASN A 62 2.59 21.11 -5.84
C ASN A 62 3.58 21.75 -4.85
N SER A 63 3.12 22.57 -3.89
CA SER A 63 3.95 23.09 -2.79
C SER A 63 4.44 21.96 -1.88
N LEU A 64 3.54 21.01 -1.55
CA LEU A 64 3.80 19.69 -0.94
C LEU A 64 5.05 18.99 -1.46
N ILE A 65 5.12 18.92 -2.79
CA ILE A 65 6.05 18.06 -3.52
C ILE A 65 7.44 18.68 -3.61
N LYS A 66 7.53 20.01 -3.73
CA LYS A 66 8.81 20.73 -3.84
C LYS A 66 9.69 20.50 -2.60
N LYS A 67 9.09 20.50 -1.41
CA LYS A 67 9.83 20.32 -0.16
C LYS A 67 10.16 18.84 0.08
N PRO A 68 11.44 18.45 0.22
CA PRO A 68 11.80 17.08 0.59
C PRO A 68 11.37 16.80 2.03
N ILE A 69 10.94 15.58 2.31
CA ILE A 69 10.55 15.15 3.66
C ILE A 69 11.61 14.30 4.38
N ASN A 70 12.60 13.79 3.64
CA ASN A 70 13.71 13.01 4.18
C ASN A 70 14.97 13.20 3.33
N ILE A 71 16.07 12.62 3.80
CA ILE A 71 17.39 12.74 3.15
C ILE A 71 17.40 12.13 1.74
N LEU A 72 16.66 11.06 1.51
CA LEU A 72 16.60 10.38 0.21
C LEU A 72 16.02 11.32 -0.85
N GLU A 73 14.90 11.96 -0.56
CA GLU A 73 14.31 12.93 -1.48
C GLU A 73 15.18 14.19 -1.64
N LYS A 74 15.85 14.61 -0.57
CA LYS A 74 16.71 15.81 -0.59
C LYS A 74 17.91 15.63 -1.50
N TYR A 75 18.56 14.47 -1.46
CA TYR A 75 19.83 14.26 -2.15
C TYR A 75 19.68 13.49 -3.47
N GLU A 76 18.67 12.64 -3.62
CA GLU A 76 18.56 11.73 -4.78
C GLU A 76 17.37 12.03 -5.69
N ASP A 77 16.33 12.72 -5.20
CA ASP A 77 15.20 13.17 -6.01
C ASP A 77 15.20 14.70 -6.18
N GLN A 78 16.38 15.31 -6.36
CA GLN A 78 16.53 16.77 -6.46
C GLN A 78 15.66 17.38 -7.58
N ASN A 79 15.54 16.67 -8.69
CA ASN A 79 14.73 17.06 -9.86
C ASN A 79 13.23 16.76 -9.70
N LEU A 80 12.79 16.25 -8.54
CA LEU A 80 11.40 15.90 -8.22
C LEU A 80 10.80 14.82 -9.12
N ILE A 81 11.62 14.03 -9.82
CA ILE A 81 11.20 13.03 -10.80
C ILE A 81 10.29 11.99 -10.13
N TRP A 82 10.76 11.40 -9.02
CA TRP A 82 10.03 10.34 -8.33
C TRP A 82 8.78 10.89 -7.66
N ARG A 83 8.91 12.01 -6.93
CA ARG A 83 7.78 12.63 -6.24
C ARG A 83 6.68 13.09 -7.19
N LYS A 84 7.02 13.73 -8.32
CA LYS A 84 6.04 14.13 -9.34
C LYS A 84 5.39 12.91 -9.99
N HIS A 85 6.18 11.91 -10.36
CA HIS A 85 5.65 10.69 -10.96
C HIS A 85 4.61 10.03 -10.05
N VAL A 86 4.97 9.72 -8.80
CA VAL A 86 4.04 9.11 -7.84
C VAL A 86 2.78 9.96 -7.67
N ASN A 87 2.93 11.28 -7.53
CA ASN A 87 1.80 12.17 -7.37
C ASN A 87 0.86 12.19 -8.58
N ASP A 88 1.40 12.17 -9.79
CA ASP A 88 0.62 12.16 -11.02
C ASP A 88 -0.11 10.82 -11.22
N ARG A 89 0.50 9.70 -10.83
CA ARG A 89 -0.19 8.39 -10.77
C ARG A 89 -1.35 8.42 -9.78
N LEU A 90 -1.17 9.06 -8.61
CA LEU A 90 -2.23 9.25 -7.62
C LEU A 90 -3.37 10.15 -8.13
N LYS A 91 -3.05 11.25 -8.84
CA LYS A 91 -4.06 12.13 -9.46
C LYS A 91 -4.91 11.44 -10.51
N LYS A 92 -4.30 10.51 -11.28
CA LYS A 92 -4.93 9.90 -12.46
C LYS A 92 -5.45 8.50 -12.15
N GLU A 93 -4.59 7.49 -12.25
CA GLU A 93 -5.00 6.09 -12.29
C GLU A 93 -5.52 5.57 -10.97
N TYR A 94 -4.80 5.86 -9.88
CA TYR A 94 -5.19 5.39 -8.55
C TYR A 94 -6.44 6.10 -8.04
N LYS A 95 -6.67 7.37 -8.40
CA LYS A 95 -7.92 8.08 -8.09
C LYS A 95 -9.14 7.33 -8.63
N LYS A 96 -9.08 6.89 -9.90
CA LYS A 96 -10.15 6.10 -10.52
C LYS A 96 -10.33 4.74 -9.85
N LEU A 97 -9.22 4.11 -9.48
CA LEU A 97 -9.22 2.81 -8.82
C LEU A 97 -9.87 2.87 -7.43
N PHE A 98 -9.47 3.85 -6.62
CA PHE A 98 -9.93 3.99 -5.25
C PHE A 98 -11.38 4.51 -5.17
N ALA A 99 -11.87 5.18 -6.21
CA ALA A 99 -13.29 5.54 -6.33
C ALA A 99 -14.22 4.32 -6.46
N ALA A 100 -13.70 3.13 -6.75
CA ALA A 100 -14.49 1.90 -6.83
C ALA A 100 -14.70 1.22 -5.47
N ILE A 101 -14.10 1.74 -4.39
CA ILE A 101 -14.14 1.16 -3.04
C ILE A 101 -15.29 1.79 -2.26
N ASP A 102 -16.19 0.95 -1.74
CA ASP A 102 -17.38 1.40 -1.02
C ASP A 102 -17.08 1.80 0.44
N TYR A 103 -16.21 1.04 1.12
CA TYR A 103 -15.84 1.28 2.52
C TYR A 103 -14.33 1.20 2.73
N PHE A 104 -13.79 2.15 3.50
CA PHE A 104 -12.37 2.19 3.86
C PHE A 104 -12.15 1.87 5.34
N ILE A 105 -11.32 0.87 5.61
CA ILE A 105 -10.75 0.62 6.93
C ILE A 105 -9.30 1.09 6.91
N PHE A 106 -8.99 2.15 7.66
CA PHE A 106 -7.63 2.67 7.77
C PHE A 106 -7.01 2.32 9.12
N MET A 107 -5.97 1.48 9.08
CA MET A 107 -5.14 1.18 10.24
C MET A 107 -4.05 2.23 10.42
N LYS A 108 -4.33 3.22 11.28
CA LYS A 108 -3.45 4.37 11.51
C LYS A 108 -2.31 3.99 12.45
N THR A 109 -1.09 4.09 11.96
CA THR A 109 0.13 3.92 12.76
C THR A 109 0.30 5.10 13.74
N PRO A 110 0.89 4.89 14.93
CA PRO A 110 1.03 5.96 15.91
C PRO A 110 2.01 7.05 15.45
N ASN A 111 3.10 6.66 14.78
CA ASN A 111 4.08 7.55 14.17
C ASN A 111 4.93 6.76 13.15
N PHE A 112 5.77 7.45 12.38
CA PHE A 112 6.62 6.80 11.37
C PHE A 112 7.76 5.97 11.99
N GLU A 113 8.22 6.33 13.19
CA GLU A 113 9.19 5.54 13.96
C GLU A 113 8.66 4.12 14.27
N ALA A 114 7.36 3.97 14.54
CA ALA A 114 6.74 2.66 14.72
C ALA A 114 6.80 1.83 13.44
N VAL A 115 6.61 2.43 12.26
CA VAL A 115 6.74 1.74 10.96
C VAL A 115 8.15 1.16 10.80
N PHE A 116 9.18 1.95 11.15
CA PHE A 116 10.57 1.46 11.16
C PHE A 116 10.74 0.27 12.09
N LYS A 117 10.31 0.38 13.34
CA LYS A 117 10.42 -0.69 14.35
C LYS A 117 9.70 -1.96 13.90
N TRP A 118 8.52 -1.83 13.29
CA TRP A 118 7.76 -2.97 12.79
C TRP A 118 8.44 -3.63 11.58
N ARG A 119 8.98 -2.84 10.64
CA ARG A 119 9.77 -3.39 9.52
C ARG A 119 11.02 -4.12 10.02
N LEU A 120 11.70 -3.57 11.02
CA LEU A 120 12.85 -4.22 11.66
C LEU A 120 12.47 -5.54 12.33
N LEU A 121 11.34 -5.58 13.06
CA LEU A 121 10.83 -6.82 13.66
C LEU A 121 10.44 -7.85 12.59
N GLN A 122 9.83 -7.41 11.49
CA GLN A 122 9.48 -8.28 10.37
C GLN A 122 10.73 -8.89 9.75
N GLU A 123 11.78 -8.08 9.51
CA GLU A 123 13.03 -8.56 8.95
C GLU A 123 13.71 -9.58 9.89
N LYS A 124 13.76 -9.30 11.19
CA LYS A 124 14.27 -10.25 12.20
C LYS A 124 13.50 -11.59 12.21
N LYS A 125 12.18 -11.56 12.02
CA LYS A 125 11.36 -12.77 11.91
C LYS A 125 11.62 -13.54 10.63
N LEU A 126 11.93 -12.85 9.52
CA LEU A 126 12.31 -13.50 8.25
C LEU A 126 13.63 -14.26 8.41
N ILE A 127 14.65 -13.65 9.04
CA ILE A 127 15.94 -14.30 9.33
C ILE A 127 15.75 -15.66 10.03
N LYS A 128 14.87 -15.71 11.04
CA LYS A 128 14.61 -16.94 11.81
C LYS A 128 13.90 -18.04 11.02
N LYS A 129 13.16 -17.69 9.96
CA LYS A 129 12.37 -18.63 9.16
C LYS A 129 13.07 -19.10 7.89
N SER A 130 14.02 -18.34 7.36
CA SER A 130 14.71 -18.66 6.12
C SER A 130 15.92 -19.57 6.39
N GLN A 131 15.88 -20.82 5.90
CA GLN A 131 17.10 -21.65 5.76
C GLN A 131 18.08 -21.08 4.72
N PHE A 132 17.60 -20.27 3.77
CA PHE A 132 18.39 -19.65 2.72
C PHE A 132 18.47 -18.12 2.92
N LYS A 133 19.68 -17.59 3.17
CA LYS A 133 20.02 -16.18 3.47
C LYS A 133 19.72 -15.15 2.37
N LYS A 134 18.85 -15.42 1.41
CA LYS A 134 18.72 -14.54 0.24
C LYS A 134 17.89 -13.30 0.58
N LYS A 135 18.57 -12.14 0.59
CA LYS A 135 18.07 -10.76 0.65
C LYS A 135 17.47 -10.29 2.00
N ILE A 136 18.21 -10.48 3.10
CA ILE A 136 17.90 -9.83 4.38
C ILE A 136 18.51 -8.43 4.39
N MET A 137 17.70 -7.41 4.66
CA MET A 137 18.19 -6.04 4.83
C MET A 137 18.79 -5.81 6.22
N SER A 138 19.94 -5.14 6.25
CA SER A 138 20.55 -4.56 7.44
C SER A 138 19.71 -3.41 8.01
N TYR A 139 20.05 -2.97 9.21
CA TYR A 139 19.39 -1.83 9.86
C TYR A 139 19.39 -0.56 8.99
N ASN A 140 20.54 -0.25 8.36
CA ASN A 140 20.70 0.92 7.50
C ASN A 140 19.92 0.79 6.20
N GLU A 141 19.90 -0.41 5.61
CA GLU A 141 19.07 -0.70 4.43
C GLU A 141 17.58 -0.56 4.76
N ILE A 142 17.12 -1.02 5.92
CA ILE A 142 15.73 -0.82 6.36
C ILE A 142 15.42 0.67 6.55
N LYS A 143 16.33 1.42 7.19
CA LYS A 143 16.16 2.86 7.41
C LYS A 143 16.01 3.60 6.10
N ARG A 144 16.82 3.25 5.10
CA ARG A 144 16.71 3.77 3.73
C ARG A 144 15.43 3.29 3.04
N PHE A 145 15.11 2.01 3.12
CA PHE A 145 13.95 1.39 2.49
C PHE A 145 12.65 2.10 2.86
N ILE A 146 12.43 2.38 4.15
CA ILE A 146 11.19 3.02 4.60
C ILE A 146 11.03 4.46 4.07
N MET A 147 12.13 5.17 3.76
CA MET A 147 12.09 6.55 3.25
C MET A 147 11.31 6.66 1.94
N PHE A 148 11.35 5.63 1.08
CA PHE A 148 10.56 5.57 -0.15
C PHE A 148 9.04 5.57 0.10
N TYR A 149 8.59 5.15 1.29
CA TYR A 149 7.19 5.02 1.65
C TYR A 149 6.69 6.17 2.54
N GLU A 150 7.61 6.96 3.09
CA GLU A 150 7.32 7.94 4.14
C GLU A 150 6.33 9.00 3.71
N ARG A 151 6.55 9.60 2.53
CA ARG A 151 5.70 10.69 2.02
C ARG A 151 4.24 10.30 1.91
N ILE A 152 3.99 9.16 1.27
CA ILE A 152 2.65 8.63 1.07
C ILE A 152 2.03 8.23 2.42
N THR A 153 2.80 7.57 3.28
CA THR A 153 2.34 7.15 4.61
C THR A 153 1.91 8.35 5.45
N LEU A 154 2.75 9.39 5.55
CA LEU A 154 2.44 10.60 6.32
C LEU A 154 1.24 11.35 5.73
N GLN A 155 1.09 11.37 4.41
CA GLN A 155 -0.05 11.99 3.76
C GLN A 155 -1.35 11.21 4.05
N MET A 156 -1.33 9.88 3.93
CA MET A 156 -2.47 9.02 4.28
C MET A 156 -2.88 9.17 5.75
N VAL A 157 -1.91 9.27 6.66
CA VAL A 157 -2.17 9.55 8.08
C VAL A 157 -2.97 10.85 8.26
N LYS A 158 -2.79 11.87 7.42
CA LYS A 158 -3.59 13.11 7.46
C LYS A 158 -4.95 12.92 6.79
N ASP A 159 -4.96 12.39 5.57
CA ASP A 159 -6.15 12.35 4.72
C ASP A 159 -7.15 11.28 5.16
N LEU A 160 -6.69 10.04 5.34
CA LEU A 160 -7.56 8.91 5.69
C LEU A 160 -8.00 8.94 7.15
N SER A 161 -7.27 9.63 8.03
CA SER A 161 -7.79 9.94 9.37
C SER A 161 -9.10 10.71 9.33
N ARG A 162 -9.36 11.46 8.24
CA ARG A 162 -10.55 12.28 8.04
C ARG A 162 -11.58 11.68 7.09
N SER A 163 -11.16 10.80 6.17
CA SER A 163 -12.06 10.31 5.11
C SER A 163 -12.31 8.80 5.08
N ALA A 164 -11.65 7.99 5.91
CA ALA A 164 -11.94 6.55 5.97
C ALA A 164 -13.20 6.27 6.78
N SER A 165 -14.02 5.31 6.34
CA SER A 165 -15.24 4.88 7.04
C SER A 165 -14.94 4.38 8.46
N ILE A 166 -13.82 3.67 8.64
CA ILE A 166 -13.34 3.21 9.93
C ILE A 166 -11.86 3.59 10.07
N VAL A 167 -11.50 4.21 11.19
CA VAL A 167 -10.10 4.48 11.55
C VAL A 167 -9.73 3.70 12.80
N MET A 168 -8.84 2.71 12.65
CA MET A 168 -8.28 1.94 13.76
C MET A 168 -6.96 2.57 14.19
N LEU A 169 -6.92 3.18 15.37
CA LEU A 169 -5.71 3.77 15.93
C LEU A 169 -4.85 2.67 16.56
N LEU A 170 -3.65 2.45 16.05
CA LEU A 170 -2.74 1.42 16.57
C LEU A 170 -1.79 1.96 17.65
N LYS A 171 -1.52 1.14 18.67
CA LYS A 171 -0.42 1.33 19.62
C LYS A 171 0.89 0.80 19.02
N LYS A 172 2.04 1.14 19.63
CA LYS A 172 3.38 0.67 19.20
C LYS A 172 3.53 -0.86 19.21
N ASN A 173 2.70 -1.58 19.98
CA ASN A 173 2.67 -3.05 20.05
C ASN A 173 1.59 -3.71 19.16
N HIS A 174 1.12 -3.01 18.12
CA HIS A 174 0.05 -3.43 17.21
C HIS A 174 -1.35 -3.58 17.82
N LYS A 175 -1.53 -3.38 19.14
CA LYS A 175 -2.87 -3.39 19.74
C LYS A 175 -3.67 -2.19 19.28
N ILE A 176 -4.98 -2.36 19.10
CA ILE A 176 -5.89 -1.26 18.80
C ILE A 176 -6.06 -0.41 20.07
N LYS A 177 -5.81 0.89 19.95
CA LYS A 177 -6.06 1.89 21.00
C LYS A 177 -7.52 2.33 21.01
N LYS A 178 -8.07 2.59 19.82
CA LYS A 178 -9.43 3.11 19.62
C LYS A 178 -9.87 2.83 18.19
N ILE A 179 -11.16 2.59 18.00
CA ILE A 179 -11.80 2.51 16.69
C ILE A 179 -12.72 3.72 16.56
N LEU A 180 -12.62 4.42 15.43
CA LEU A 180 -13.49 5.53 15.10
C LEU A 180 -14.33 5.14 13.88
N PHE A 181 -15.65 5.19 14.03
CA PHE A 181 -16.59 4.98 12.94
C PHE A 181 -17.03 6.33 12.40
N ARG A 182 -17.03 6.47 11.08
CA ARG A 182 -17.55 7.62 10.37
C ARG A 182 -18.75 7.17 9.54
N LYS A 183 -19.83 7.94 9.63
CA LYS A 183 -20.99 7.78 8.74
C LYS A 183 -20.63 8.26 7.34
#